data_AF-A0A0B1NVE5-F1
#
_entry.id   AF-A0A0B1NVE5-F1
#
_cell.length_a   1.000
_cell.length_b   1.000
_cell.length_c   1.000
_cell.angle_alpha   90.00
_cell.angle_beta   90.00
_cell.angle_gamma   90.00
#
_symmetry.space_group_name_H-M   'P 1'
#
loop_
_entity.id
_entity.type
_entity.pdbx_description
1 polymer ?
#
loop_
_entity_poly.entity_id
_entity_poly.type
_entity_poly.pdbx_seq_one_letter_code
_entity_poly.pdbx_strand_id
1 'polypeptide(L)'
;MIIPLVSTLATERKQFFEDRERKSMLRSQWNETSLFLKLADHPEAQKDLDKALTLLVQRLRHLQQGLSASYRSEEIFYGKLIDSCKGHPATNIACSTTSRGDTSINFINHAKANISTWKASQGMTNNPQYQQYLEPINEQENSFYTDRRFQGSFSRGRRGSQSDHQRRNFENQ
;
A
#
# COMPACT_ATOMS: atom_id res chain seq x y z
N MET A 1 -25.38 54.87 -21.60
CA MET A 1 -24.92 53.87 -20.61
C MET A 1 -25.03 52.51 -21.27
N ILE A 2 -23.91 51.90 -21.65
CA ILE A 2 -23.89 50.61 -22.37
C ILE A 2 -23.87 49.52 -21.29
N ILE A 3 -24.94 48.74 -21.19
CA ILE A 3 -24.99 47.59 -20.30
C ILE A 3 -24.23 46.46 -21.00
N PRO A 4 -23.13 45.94 -20.44
CA PRO A 4 -22.39 44.86 -21.06
C PRO A 4 -23.25 43.60 -21.15
N LEU A 5 -23.03 42.83 -22.22
CA LEU A 5 -23.73 41.56 -22.42
C LEU A 5 -23.41 40.60 -21.27
N VAL A 6 -24.38 39.75 -20.90
CA VAL A 6 -24.23 38.75 -19.84
C VAL A 6 -23.03 37.82 -20.09
N SER A 7 -22.72 37.53 -21.36
CA SER A 7 -21.52 36.77 -21.73
C SER A 7 -20.24 37.49 -21.34
N THR A 8 -20.13 38.80 -21.60
CA THR A 8 -18.97 39.61 -21.24
C THR A 8 -18.75 39.63 -19.73
N LEU A 9 -19.81 39.89 -18.96
CA LEU A 9 -19.77 39.85 -17.48
C LEU A 9 -19.39 38.46 -16.93
N ALA A 10 -19.87 37.38 -17.56
CA ALA A 10 -19.52 36.03 -17.17
C ALA A 10 -18.03 35.72 -17.44
N THR A 11 -17.47 36.23 -18.54
CA THR A 11 -16.04 36.02 -18.88
C THR A 11 -15.14 36.82 -17.96
N GLU A 12 -15.50 38.06 -17.65
CA GLU A 12 -14.77 38.93 -16.72
C GLU A 12 -14.80 38.38 -15.29
N ARG A 13 -15.97 37.96 -14.76
CA ARG A 13 -16.02 37.26 -13.46
C ARG A 13 -15.17 36.01 -13.48
N LYS A 14 -15.20 35.23 -14.55
CA LYS A 14 -14.43 34.00 -14.64
C LYS A 14 -12.93 34.29 -14.65
N GLN A 15 -12.46 35.32 -15.35
CA GLN A 15 -11.05 35.75 -15.30
C GLN A 15 -10.66 36.29 -13.91
N PHE A 16 -11.52 37.07 -13.27
CA PHE A 16 -11.27 37.66 -11.96
C PHE A 16 -11.20 36.60 -10.83
N PHE A 17 -12.02 35.54 -10.92
CA PHE A 17 -12.06 34.46 -9.92
C PHE A 17 -11.20 33.24 -10.27
N GLU A 18 -10.92 32.97 -11.55
CA GLU A 18 -9.94 31.96 -12.00
C GLU A 18 -8.57 32.57 -12.28
N ASP A 19 -8.13 33.45 -11.38
CA ASP A 19 -6.89 34.17 -11.56
C ASP A 19 -5.70 33.20 -11.67
N ARG A 20 -4.66 33.63 -12.40
CA ARG A 20 -3.46 32.81 -12.67
C ARG A 20 -2.85 32.29 -11.37
N GLU A 21 -2.91 33.11 -10.32
CA GLU A 21 -2.43 32.79 -8.97
C GLU A 21 -3.19 31.64 -8.34
N ARG A 22 -4.54 31.65 -8.40
CA ARG A 22 -5.36 30.55 -7.87
C ARG A 22 -5.07 29.25 -8.61
N LYS A 23 -4.93 29.29 -9.93
CA LYS A 23 -4.57 28.12 -10.75
C LYS A 23 -3.18 27.58 -10.38
N SER A 24 -2.22 28.47 -10.15
CA SER A 24 -0.88 28.13 -9.68
C SER A 24 -0.92 27.48 -8.30
N MET A 25 -1.61 28.10 -7.34
CA MET A 25 -1.79 27.60 -5.99
C MET A 25 -2.42 26.20 -5.97
N LEU A 26 -3.50 25.97 -6.72
CA LEU A 26 -4.14 24.65 -6.81
C LEU A 26 -3.20 23.59 -7.39
N ARG A 27 -2.35 23.97 -8.36
CA ARG A 27 -1.35 23.07 -8.94
C ARG A 27 -0.25 22.73 -7.93
N SER A 28 0.23 23.72 -7.17
CA SER A 28 1.20 23.47 -6.09
C SER A 28 0.60 22.55 -5.03
N GLN A 29 -0.62 22.83 -4.58
CA GLN A 29 -1.33 21.97 -3.63
C GLN A 29 -1.52 20.55 -4.16
N TRP A 30 -1.88 20.39 -5.43
CA TRP A 30 -1.95 19.08 -6.06
C TRP A 30 -0.62 18.36 -5.96
N ASN A 31 0.48 18.99 -6.40
CA ASN A 31 1.81 18.38 -6.41
C ASN A 31 2.30 17.98 -5.02
N GLU A 32 2.11 18.84 -4.03
CA GLU A 32 2.58 18.63 -2.66
C GLU A 32 1.73 17.62 -1.87
N THR A 33 0.42 17.52 -2.18
CA THR A 33 -0.49 16.63 -1.47
C THR A 33 0.01 15.20 -1.50
N SER A 34 0.30 14.66 -0.31
CA SER A 34 0.80 13.30 -0.08
C SER A 34 0.18 12.70 1.17
N LEU A 35 0.27 11.38 1.32
CA LEU A 35 -0.18 10.65 2.50
C LEU A 35 0.56 11.13 3.75
N PHE A 36 1.86 11.41 3.63
CA PHE A 36 2.68 11.94 4.71
C PHE A 36 2.16 13.26 5.26
N LEU A 37 1.82 14.22 4.37
CA LEU A 37 1.22 15.49 4.80
C LEU A 37 -0.11 15.29 5.51
N LYS A 38 -0.95 14.34 5.04
CA LYS A 38 -2.24 14.07 5.70
C LYS A 38 -2.08 13.49 7.11
N LEU A 39 -1.00 12.75 7.36
CA LEU A 39 -0.66 12.26 8.69
C LEU A 39 -0.10 13.38 9.58
N ALA A 40 0.70 14.29 9.01
CA ALA A 40 1.24 15.44 9.74
C ALA A 40 0.15 16.46 10.13
N ASP A 41 -0.78 16.76 9.23
CA ASP A 41 -1.91 17.68 9.47
C ASP A 41 -2.90 17.14 10.52
N HIS A 42 -2.95 15.82 10.68
CA HIS A 42 -3.90 15.12 11.53
C HIS A 42 -3.19 14.05 12.35
N PRO A 43 -2.59 14.39 13.51
CA PRO A 43 -1.89 13.41 14.35
C PRO A 43 -2.83 12.30 14.85
N GLU A 44 -4.14 12.54 14.95
CA GLU A 44 -5.11 11.48 15.21
C GLU A 44 -5.23 10.46 14.07
N ALA A 45 -5.04 10.89 12.82
CA ALA A 45 -5.01 10.02 11.65
C ALA A 45 -3.72 9.19 11.59
N GLN A 46 -2.70 9.51 12.39
CA GLN A 46 -1.52 8.66 12.53
C GLN A 46 -1.83 7.34 13.21
N LYS A 47 -2.86 7.31 14.08
CA LYS A 47 -3.43 6.07 14.61
C LYS A 47 -4.29 5.34 13.58
N ASP A 48 -4.89 6.08 12.65
CA ASP A 48 -5.80 5.53 11.64
C ASP A 48 -5.38 5.89 10.20
N LEU A 49 -4.40 5.13 9.72
CA LEU A 49 -3.86 5.26 8.37
C LEU A 49 -4.91 5.05 7.26
N ASP A 50 -5.98 4.29 7.52
CA ASP A 50 -7.06 4.08 6.55
C ASP A 50 -7.91 5.35 6.40
N LYS A 51 -8.15 6.06 7.51
CA LYS A 51 -8.76 7.39 7.49
C LYS A 51 -7.86 8.40 6.78
N ALA A 52 -6.55 8.38 7.02
CA ALA A 52 -5.61 9.25 6.31
C ALA A 52 -5.62 9.03 4.79
N LEU A 53 -5.63 7.77 4.34
CA LEU A 53 -5.76 7.43 2.92
C LEU A 53 -7.10 7.92 2.33
N THR A 54 -8.19 7.77 3.07
CA THR A 54 -9.51 8.24 2.63
C THR A 54 -9.54 9.76 2.47
N LEU A 55 -8.98 10.51 3.44
CA LEU A 55 -8.85 11.97 3.38
C LEU A 55 -7.95 12.42 2.22
N LEU A 56 -6.88 11.68 1.95
CA LEU A 56 -6.01 11.93 0.80
C LEU A 56 -6.79 11.82 -0.52
N VAL A 57 -7.51 10.71 -0.72
CA VAL A 57 -8.32 10.47 -1.92
C VAL A 57 -9.36 11.59 -2.10
N GLN A 58 -10.07 11.97 -1.04
CA GLN A 58 -11.05 13.05 -1.07
C GLN A 58 -10.41 14.39 -1.43
N ARG A 59 -9.26 14.72 -0.82
CA ARG A 59 -8.54 15.96 -1.09
C ARG A 59 -8.06 16.03 -2.54
N LEU A 60 -7.49 14.94 -3.06
CA LEU A 60 -7.07 14.87 -4.45
C LEU A 60 -8.27 15.05 -5.39
N ARG A 61 -9.38 14.33 -5.18
CA ARG A 61 -10.59 14.51 -6.01
C ARG A 61 -11.11 15.94 -5.99
N HIS A 62 -11.12 16.59 -4.83
CA HIS A 62 -11.51 17.99 -4.70
C HIS A 62 -10.56 18.92 -5.48
N LEU A 63 -9.25 18.75 -5.34
CA LEU A 63 -8.26 19.53 -6.08
C LEU A 63 -8.38 19.32 -7.60
N GLN A 64 -8.63 18.09 -8.03
CA GLN A 64 -8.80 17.73 -9.45
C GLN A 64 -9.93 18.53 -10.12
N GLN A 65 -11.04 18.76 -9.41
CA GLN A 65 -12.17 19.52 -9.92
C GLN A 65 -11.81 21.00 -10.16
N GLY A 66 -10.93 21.55 -9.33
CA GLY A 66 -10.44 22.93 -9.42
C GLY A 66 -9.33 23.15 -10.45
N LEU A 67 -8.72 22.08 -10.97
CA LEU A 67 -7.67 22.14 -12.00
C LEU A 67 -8.26 22.22 -13.42
N SER A 68 -7.38 22.48 -14.40
CA SER A 68 -7.75 22.50 -15.82
C SER A 68 -8.29 21.14 -16.28
N ALA A 69 -9.11 21.15 -17.33
CA ALA A 69 -9.75 19.94 -17.86
C ALA A 69 -8.75 18.80 -18.18
N SER A 70 -7.51 19.14 -18.52
CA SER A 70 -6.42 18.18 -18.73
C SER A 70 -6.16 17.28 -17.53
N TYR A 71 -6.41 17.72 -16.29
CA TYR A 71 -6.19 16.93 -15.06
C TYR A 71 -7.36 16.03 -14.70
N ARG A 72 -8.50 16.13 -15.40
CA ARG A 72 -9.74 15.42 -15.04
C ARG A 72 -9.77 13.97 -15.50
N SER A 73 -8.74 13.50 -16.20
CA SER A 73 -8.65 12.10 -16.59
C SER A 73 -8.42 11.21 -15.38
N GLU A 74 -9.00 10.01 -15.42
CA GLU A 74 -8.79 9.02 -14.37
C GLU A 74 -7.34 8.54 -14.32
N GLU A 75 -6.65 8.48 -15.46
CA GLU A 75 -5.23 8.12 -15.55
C GLU A 75 -4.34 9.10 -14.77
N ILE A 76 -4.59 10.41 -14.87
CA ILE A 76 -3.83 11.41 -14.13
C ILE A 76 -4.13 11.34 -12.64
N PHE A 77 -5.40 11.13 -12.27
CA PHE A 77 -5.76 10.91 -10.88
C PHE A 77 -5.06 9.67 -10.31
N TYR A 78 -5.07 8.59 -11.07
CA TYR A 78 -4.48 7.31 -10.69
C TYR A 78 -2.97 7.44 -10.46
N GLY A 79 -2.24 7.99 -11.43
CA GLY A 79 -0.80 8.22 -11.30
C GLY A 79 -0.49 9.11 -10.11
N LYS A 80 -1.28 10.19 -9.92
CA LYS A 80 -1.10 11.06 -8.76
C LYS A 80 -1.36 10.34 -7.44
N LEU A 81 -2.40 9.52 -7.36
CA LEU A 81 -2.74 8.79 -6.15
C LEU A 81 -1.61 7.83 -5.74
N ILE A 82 -1.02 7.12 -6.69
CA ILE A 82 0.16 6.28 -6.45
C ILE A 82 1.31 7.13 -5.92
N ASP A 83 1.64 8.22 -6.63
CA ASP A 83 2.76 9.10 -6.24
C ASP A 83 2.57 9.71 -4.85
N SER A 84 1.34 10.11 -4.51
CA SER A 84 0.99 10.64 -3.19
C SER A 84 1.07 9.59 -2.07
N CYS A 85 0.97 8.30 -2.40
CA CYS A 85 1.10 7.19 -1.44
C CYS A 85 2.52 6.64 -1.33
N LYS A 86 3.46 7.04 -2.20
CA LYS A 86 4.87 6.62 -2.11
C LYS A 86 5.53 7.18 -0.85
N GLY A 87 6.43 6.40 -0.27
CA GLY A 87 7.26 6.83 0.85
C GLY A 87 6.72 6.45 2.24
N HIS A 88 5.49 5.94 2.35
CA HIS A 88 4.99 5.36 3.60
C HIS A 88 5.18 3.83 3.58
N PRO A 89 5.77 3.21 4.62
CA PRO A 89 6.08 1.78 4.62
C PRO A 89 4.86 0.89 4.41
N ALA A 90 3.71 1.27 4.97
CA ALA A 90 2.45 0.54 4.82
C ALA A 90 1.87 0.51 3.39
N THR A 91 2.27 1.43 2.51
CA THR A 91 1.73 1.56 1.15
C THR A 91 2.79 1.28 0.07
N ASN A 92 4.06 1.14 0.44
CA ASN A 92 5.16 0.91 -0.50
C ASN A 92 4.94 -0.33 -1.38
N ILE A 93 4.51 -1.45 -0.78
CA ILE A 93 4.21 -2.68 -1.54
C ILE A 93 3.11 -2.40 -2.56
N ALA A 94 1.99 -1.82 -2.13
CA ALA A 94 0.88 -1.48 -3.01
C ALA A 94 1.30 -0.56 -4.17
N CYS A 95 2.18 0.42 -3.92
CA CYS A 95 2.68 1.33 -4.95
C CYS A 95 3.62 0.63 -5.95
N SER A 96 4.32 -0.43 -5.54
CA SER A 96 5.31 -1.15 -6.36
C SER A 96 4.73 -2.28 -7.20
N THR A 97 3.66 -2.92 -6.73
CA THR A 97 3.08 -4.12 -7.38
C THR A 97 1.84 -3.81 -8.22
N THR A 98 1.43 -2.55 -8.25
CA THR A 98 0.30 -2.10 -9.06
C THR A 98 0.61 -2.22 -10.56
N SER A 99 -0.34 -2.74 -11.33
CA SER A 99 -0.19 -2.93 -12.76
C SER A 99 -0.55 -1.68 -13.55
N ARG A 100 0.10 -1.52 -14.72
CA ARG A 100 -0.21 -0.43 -15.65
C ARG A 100 -1.60 -0.66 -16.25
N GLY A 101 -2.53 0.27 -16.02
CA GLY A 101 -3.92 0.18 -16.50
C GLY A 101 -4.92 -0.29 -15.45
N ASP A 102 -4.50 -0.47 -14.19
CA ASP A 102 -5.42 -0.72 -13.09
C ASP A 102 -6.22 0.54 -12.70
N THR A 103 -7.29 0.36 -11.95
CA THR A 103 -8.21 1.44 -11.57
C THR A 103 -7.86 2.04 -10.21
N SER A 104 -8.22 3.31 -9.98
CA SER A 104 -8.01 3.91 -8.66
C SER A 104 -8.73 3.18 -7.54
N ILE A 105 -9.90 2.60 -7.81
CA ILE A 105 -10.67 1.82 -6.83
C ILE A 105 -9.89 0.57 -6.41
N ASN A 106 -9.35 -0.17 -7.38
CA ASN A 106 -8.56 -1.36 -7.11
C ASN A 106 -7.29 -1.01 -6.31
N PHE A 107 -6.58 0.04 -6.71
CA PHE A 107 -5.43 0.53 -5.95
C PHE A 107 -5.80 0.93 -4.52
N ILE A 108 -6.92 1.64 -4.30
CA ILE A 108 -7.36 2.03 -2.95
C ILE A 108 -7.63 0.79 -2.09
N ASN A 109 -8.34 -0.20 -2.63
CA ASN A 109 -8.62 -1.44 -1.90
C ASN A 109 -7.34 -2.22 -1.59
N HIS A 110 -6.44 -2.29 -2.56
CA HIS A 110 -5.14 -2.94 -2.41
C HIS A 110 -4.27 -2.21 -1.38
N ALA A 111 -4.23 -0.87 -1.39
CA ALA A 111 -3.53 -0.06 -0.40
C ALA A 111 -4.09 -0.29 1.01
N LYS A 112 -5.42 -0.33 1.18
CA LYS A 112 -6.07 -0.65 2.47
C LYS A 112 -5.71 -2.05 2.98
N ALA A 113 -5.66 -3.04 2.09
CA ALA A 113 -5.23 -4.39 2.46
C ALA A 113 -3.77 -4.38 2.95
N ASN A 114 -2.86 -3.72 2.23
CA ASN A 114 -1.46 -3.59 2.64
C ASN A 114 -1.30 -2.83 3.96
N ILE A 115 -2.09 -1.76 4.17
CA ILE A 115 -2.14 -1.03 5.45
C ILE A 115 -2.56 -1.96 6.59
N SER A 116 -3.58 -2.79 6.37
CA SER A 116 -4.05 -3.75 7.38
C SER A 116 -2.99 -4.79 7.72
N THR A 117 -2.32 -5.36 6.72
CA THR A 117 -1.21 -6.31 6.91
C THR A 117 -0.04 -5.65 7.64
N TRP A 118 0.31 -4.42 7.27
CA TRP A 118 1.37 -3.66 7.95
C TRP A 118 1.01 -3.42 9.42
N LYS A 119 -0.21 -2.96 9.72
CA LYS A 119 -0.70 -2.77 11.10
C LYS A 119 -0.61 -4.07 11.91
N ALA A 120 -1.02 -5.22 11.34
CA ALA A 120 -0.90 -6.52 12.00
C ALA A 120 0.55 -6.91 12.29
N SER A 121 1.48 -6.64 11.37
CA SER A 121 2.92 -6.90 11.56
C SER A 121 3.56 -6.04 12.66
N GLN A 122 3.07 -4.81 12.86
CA GLN A 122 3.49 -3.96 13.98
C GLN A 122 3.00 -4.52 15.32
N GLY A 123 1.83 -5.16 15.35
CA GLY A 123 1.35 -5.84 16.56
C GLY A 123 2.19 -7.07 16.93
N MET A 124 2.73 -7.78 15.94
CA MET A 124 3.59 -8.96 16.16
C MET A 124 4.99 -8.59 16.67
N THR A 125 5.59 -7.51 16.17
CA THR A 125 6.92 -7.03 16.58
C THR A 125 6.96 -6.46 18.00
N ASN A 126 5.82 -5.94 18.49
CA ASN A 126 5.66 -5.44 19.85
C ASN A 126 5.25 -6.52 20.87
N ASN A 127 5.05 -7.77 20.44
CA ASN A 127 4.75 -8.88 21.32
C ASN A 127 6.06 -9.59 21.75
N PRO A 128 6.42 -9.59 23.05
CA PRO A 128 7.68 -10.16 23.53
C PRO A 128 7.84 -11.65 23.22
N GLN A 129 6.74 -12.37 22.94
CA GLN A 129 6.77 -13.79 22.60
C GLN A 129 7.38 -14.07 21.20
N TYR A 130 7.38 -13.08 20.30
CA TYR A 130 7.94 -13.21 18.94
C TYR A 130 9.32 -12.55 18.78
N GLN A 131 9.76 -11.73 19.74
CA GLN A 131 11.10 -11.15 19.74
C GLN A 131 12.21 -12.21 19.88
N GLN A 132 11.88 -13.40 20.41
CA GLN A 132 12.82 -14.51 20.55
C GLN A 132 13.21 -15.16 19.21
N TYR A 133 12.46 -14.89 18.12
CA TYR A 133 12.74 -15.41 16.78
C TYR A 133 13.38 -14.38 15.84
N LEU A 134 13.42 -13.11 16.25
CA LEU A 134 14.05 -12.01 15.52
C LEU A 134 15.34 -11.64 16.26
N GLU A 135 16.34 -12.53 16.25
CA GLU A 135 17.66 -12.13 16.69
C GLU A 135 18.19 -11.03 15.76
N PRO A 136 18.77 -9.94 16.30
CA PRO A 136 19.53 -9.02 15.48
C PRO A 136 20.70 -9.80 14.88
N ILE A 137 20.84 -9.75 13.56
CA ILE A 137 22.01 -10.27 12.85
C ILE A 137 23.21 -9.45 13.35
N ASN A 138 23.85 -9.92 14.42
CA ASN A 138 25.20 -9.51 14.74
C ASN A 138 26.05 -10.00 13.56
N GLU A 139 26.72 -9.06 12.91
CA GLU A 139 27.69 -9.31 11.85
C GLU A 139 28.92 -10.04 12.39
N GLN A 140 28.77 -11.29 12.84
CA GLN A 140 29.89 -12.18 13.10
C GLN A 140 29.49 -13.65 13.22
N GLU A 141 28.71 -14.15 12.27
CA GLU A 141 28.51 -15.60 12.14
C GLU A 141 29.15 -16.11 10.85
N ASN A 142 30.28 -16.79 11.02
CA ASN A 142 30.89 -17.64 10.01
C ASN A 142 29.84 -18.64 9.52
N SER A 143 29.18 -18.28 8.42
CA SER A 143 28.18 -19.10 7.77
C SER A 143 28.86 -20.31 7.16
N PHE A 144 28.91 -21.42 7.91
CA PHE A 144 29.18 -22.73 7.34
C PHE A 144 27.96 -23.13 6.51
N TYR A 145 27.98 -22.75 5.22
CA TYR A 145 27.06 -23.28 4.23
C TYR A 145 27.20 -24.80 4.21
N THR A 146 26.26 -25.52 4.82
CA THR A 146 26.06 -26.93 4.49
C THR A 146 25.39 -26.96 3.13
N ASP A 147 26.23 -27.06 2.10
CA ASP A 147 25.83 -27.38 0.75
C ASP A 147 25.02 -28.67 0.79
N ARG A 148 23.68 -28.56 0.67
CA ARG A 148 22.79 -29.70 0.46
C ARG A 148 22.91 -30.17 -0.99
N ARG A 149 24.13 -30.52 -1.41
CA ARG A 149 24.36 -31.35 -2.59
C ARG A 149 23.86 -32.75 -2.26
N PHE A 150 22.58 -32.94 -2.58
CA PHE A 150 22.01 -34.12 -3.24
C PHE A 150 23.02 -35.28 -3.43
N GLN A 151 23.29 -36.06 -2.38
CA GLN A 151 23.97 -37.35 -2.53
C GLN A 151 22.94 -38.41 -2.87
N GLY A 152 22.48 -38.36 -4.11
CA GLY A 152 21.91 -39.53 -4.76
C GLY A 152 23.04 -40.49 -5.11
N SER A 153 23.26 -41.53 -4.29
CA SER A 153 23.75 -42.83 -4.78
C SER A 153 23.60 -43.94 -3.74
N PHE A 154 22.62 -44.79 -4.05
CA PHE A 154 22.60 -46.26 -3.90
C PHE A 154 23.50 -46.90 -2.84
N SER A 155 22.87 -47.48 -1.82
CA SER A 155 23.39 -48.67 -1.15
C SER A 155 22.35 -49.78 -1.18
N ARG A 156 22.61 -50.74 -2.07
CA ARG A 156 21.91 -52.01 -2.19
C ARG A 156 22.06 -52.80 -0.89
N GLY A 157 20.94 -53.32 -0.39
CA GLY A 157 20.86 -54.65 0.20
C GLY A 157 21.25 -54.80 1.67
N ARG A 158 20.24 -54.97 2.53
CA ARG A 158 20.22 -56.10 3.46
C ARG A 158 18.78 -56.47 3.82
N ARG A 159 18.41 -57.67 3.36
CA ARG A 159 17.29 -58.46 3.87
C ARG A 159 17.40 -58.58 5.39
N GLY A 160 16.30 -58.36 6.10
CA GLY A 160 16.07 -58.82 7.46
C GLY A 160 14.60 -59.22 7.57
N SER A 161 14.37 -60.53 7.70
CA SER A 161 13.06 -61.19 7.72
C SER A 161 12.19 -60.83 8.93
N GLN A 162 10.87 -60.80 8.67
CA GLN A 162 9.75 -61.27 9.49
C GLN A 162 9.83 -61.20 11.02
N SER A 163 8.83 -60.55 11.61
CA SER A 163 7.92 -61.26 12.52
C SER A 163 6.55 -60.60 12.57
N ASP A 164 5.58 -61.33 12.04
CA ASP A 164 4.15 -61.18 12.27
C ASP A 164 3.83 -61.47 13.74
N HIS A 165 3.13 -60.55 14.41
CA HIS A 165 2.28 -60.88 15.55
C HIS A 165 0.92 -60.22 15.40
N GLN A 166 0.03 -60.92 14.68
CA GLN A 166 -1.41 -60.82 14.88
C GLN A 166 -1.76 -61.30 16.29
N ARG A 167 -2.51 -60.48 17.04
CA ARG A 167 -3.42 -60.99 18.08
C ARG A 167 -4.77 -60.25 17.99
N ARG A 168 -5.69 -60.90 17.28
CA ARG A 168 -7.16 -60.94 17.52
C ARG A 168 -7.41 -61.33 18.98
N ASN A 169 -8.48 -61.04 19.71
CA ASN A 169 -9.82 -60.44 19.57
C ASN A 169 -10.25 -60.10 21.03
N PHE A 170 -11.29 -59.29 21.24
CA PHE A 170 -12.52 -59.76 21.90
C PHE A 170 -13.66 -58.75 21.70
N GLU A 171 -14.77 -59.31 21.25
CA GLU A 171 -16.03 -58.67 20.88
C GLU A 171 -16.83 -58.26 22.12
N ASN A 172 -17.61 -57.19 21.94
CA ASN A 172 -18.68 -56.78 22.85
C ASN A 172 -19.86 -57.76 22.74
N GLN A 173 -20.33 -58.26 23.88
CA GLN A 173 -21.74 -58.57 24.17
C GLN A 173 -22.06 -58.06 25.56
#